data_AF-A0A2V7D8W8-F1
#
_entry.id   AF-A0A2V7D8W8-F1
#
_cell.length_a   1.000
_cell.length_b   1.000
_cell.length_c   1.000
_cell.angle_alpha   90.00
_cell.angle_beta   90.00
_cell.angle_gamma   90.00
#
_symmetry.space_group_name_H-M   'P 1'
#
loop_
_entity.id
_entity.type
_entity.pdbx_description
1 polymer ?
#
loop_
_entity_poly.entity_id
_entity_poly.type
_entity_poly.pdbx_seq_one_letter_code
_entity_poly.pdbx_strand_id
1 'polypeptide(L)'
;MDVWYQCENPYPFVPQDILDRVDSVRASLPNKYCDPKIAADLFEEVLDEFMLCDDQGLNVVAIEHHAGINSLFGANPLILGILARQMRNVRILSMGTLVSLRKDPVRVAEEYATADVICRGRLEIGFVKSGGTEMASNNANPVNNVERYWEAIDLIRKALTHQDGPFSWEGKHFTHRHVFPRSAPITSRTRRSSTWATPTRRACASAASFSGSSTPASSPRLSTRSSCLARCRRNRPRCSTVVRHARPPPRADRGRSRQRARTPRR
;
A
#
# COMPACT_ATOMS: atom_id res chain seq x y z
N MET A 1 -7.01 20.38 -2.85
CA MET A 1 -5.81 19.82 -2.19
C MET A 1 -6.12 18.36 -1.90
N ASP A 2 -5.31 17.42 -2.38
CA ASP A 2 -5.55 15.98 -2.17
C ASP A 2 -4.93 15.56 -0.83
N VAL A 3 -5.77 15.28 0.17
CA VAL A 3 -5.36 14.82 1.51
C VAL A 3 -5.58 13.33 1.63
N TRP A 4 -4.63 12.64 2.26
CA TRP A 4 -4.64 11.20 2.48
C TRP A 4 -4.47 10.87 3.95
N TYR A 5 -5.33 9.99 4.47
CA TYR A 5 -5.30 9.47 5.82
C TYR A 5 -4.74 8.04 5.84
N GLN A 6 -3.84 7.76 6.77
CA GLN A 6 -3.24 6.44 6.97
C GLN A 6 -3.23 6.10 8.47
N CYS A 7 -3.59 4.85 8.78
CA CYS A 7 -3.45 4.25 10.10
C CYS A 7 -2.65 2.95 9.98
N GLU A 8 -1.64 2.75 10.85
CA GLU A 8 -0.93 1.46 10.91
C GLU A 8 -1.72 0.39 11.68
N ASN A 9 -2.70 0.77 12.50
CA ASN A 9 -3.40 -0.14 13.42
C ASN A 9 -2.43 -0.94 14.32
N PRO A 10 -1.60 -0.28 15.15
CA PRO A 10 -0.67 -0.95 16.04
C PRO A 10 -1.40 -1.66 17.18
N TYR A 11 -0.76 -2.68 17.77
CA TYR A 11 -1.21 -3.34 19.00
C TYR A 11 -0.38 -2.84 20.20
N PRO A 12 -0.88 -1.88 21.01
CA PRO A 12 -0.09 -1.22 22.05
C PRO A 12 -0.14 -1.90 23.42
N PHE A 13 -0.81 -3.04 23.56
CA PHE A 13 -1.12 -3.63 24.88
C PHE A 13 -0.09 -4.67 25.36
N VAL A 14 1.08 -4.72 24.73
CA VAL A 14 2.19 -5.55 25.17
C VAL A 14 2.92 -4.84 26.33
N PRO A 15 3.15 -5.50 27.48
CA PRO A 15 3.89 -4.91 28.58
C PRO A 15 5.30 -4.46 28.15
N GLN A 16 5.72 -3.28 28.61
CA GLN A 16 6.98 -2.68 28.18
C GLN A 16 8.20 -3.54 28.56
N ASP A 17 8.17 -4.20 29.71
CA ASP A 17 9.24 -5.10 30.16
C ASP A 17 9.43 -6.30 29.22
N ILE A 18 8.37 -6.73 28.55
CA ILE A 18 8.45 -7.78 27.52
C ILE A 18 9.04 -7.19 26.23
N LEU A 19 8.61 -6.00 25.82
CA LEU A 19 9.13 -5.33 24.63
C LEU A 19 10.64 -5.07 24.72
N ASP A 20 11.13 -4.73 25.90
CA ASP A 20 12.55 -4.44 26.15
C ASP A 20 13.41 -5.72 26.16
N ARG A 21 12.80 -6.89 26.40
CA ARG A 21 13.50 -8.19 26.49
C ARG A 21 13.53 -8.98 25.19
N VAL A 22 12.62 -8.70 24.25
CA VAL A 22 12.56 -9.44 22.99
C VAL A 22 13.61 -8.94 22.02
N ASP A 23 14.30 -9.86 21.34
CA ASP A 23 15.31 -9.51 20.33
C ASP A 23 14.72 -8.68 19.18
N SER A 24 13.45 -8.93 18.83
CA SER A 24 12.74 -8.20 17.80
C SER A 24 11.22 -8.22 18.01
N VAL A 25 10.62 -7.04 18.04
CA VAL A 25 9.15 -6.85 18.05
C VAL A 25 8.47 -7.28 16.74
N ARG A 26 9.24 -7.56 15.68
CA ARG A 26 8.76 -7.97 14.35
C ARG A 26 9.03 -9.43 13.99
N ALA A 27 9.69 -10.19 14.84
CA ALA A 27 10.05 -11.58 14.51
C ALA A 27 10.02 -12.51 15.72
N SER A 28 10.32 -11.99 16.91
CA SER A 28 10.53 -12.81 18.10
C SER A 28 9.43 -12.65 19.15
N LEU A 29 8.51 -11.69 19.00
CA LEU A 29 7.45 -11.49 19.99
C LEU A 29 6.40 -12.61 19.91
N PRO A 30 6.12 -13.33 21.01
CA PRO A 30 5.12 -14.39 21.02
C PRO A 30 3.68 -13.88 20.86
N ASN A 31 2.87 -14.58 20.07
CA ASN A 31 1.45 -14.24 19.84
C ASN A 31 0.57 -14.25 21.09
N LYS A 32 1.01 -14.90 22.20
CA LYS A 32 0.26 -14.90 23.47
C LYS A 32 0.03 -13.49 24.06
N TYR A 33 0.81 -12.51 23.62
CA TYR A 33 0.66 -11.10 24.03
C TYR A 33 -0.31 -10.32 23.14
N CYS A 34 -0.86 -10.94 22.09
CA CYS A 34 -1.89 -10.37 21.23
C CYS A 34 -3.22 -11.07 21.55
N ASP A 35 -4.09 -10.39 22.30
CA ASP A 35 -5.43 -10.88 22.61
C ASP A 35 -6.32 -10.71 21.36
N PRO A 36 -6.89 -11.79 20.81
CA PRO A 36 -7.72 -11.72 19.61
C PRO A 36 -8.97 -10.85 19.79
N LYS A 37 -9.52 -10.72 21.02
CA LYS A 37 -10.70 -9.87 21.27
C LYS A 37 -10.32 -8.39 21.16
N ILE A 38 -9.18 -8.02 21.75
CA ILE A 38 -8.66 -6.65 21.65
C ILE A 38 -8.27 -6.33 20.21
N ALA A 39 -7.65 -7.28 19.50
CA ALA A 39 -7.33 -7.11 18.08
C ALA A 39 -8.61 -6.87 17.25
N ALA A 40 -9.68 -7.62 17.49
CA ALA A 40 -10.96 -7.42 16.82
C ALA A 40 -11.53 -6.01 17.08
N ASP A 41 -11.53 -5.55 18.34
CA ASP A 41 -11.96 -4.19 18.70
C ASP A 41 -11.13 -3.11 17.97
N LEU A 42 -9.80 -3.31 17.87
CA LEU A 42 -8.93 -2.40 17.12
C LEU A 42 -9.23 -2.38 15.62
N PHE A 43 -9.57 -3.53 15.02
CA PHE A 43 -10.01 -3.57 13.63
C PHE A 43 -11.29 -2.77 13.41
N GLU A 44 -12.30 -2.94 14.27
CA GLU A 44 -13.55 -2.17 14.20
C GLU A 44 -13.28 -0.67 14.38
N GLU A 45 -12.47 -0.28 15.38
CA GLU A 45 -12.11 1.13 15.62
C GLU A 45 -11.48 1.79 14.37
N VAL A 46 -10.56 1.10 13.68
CA VAL A 46 -9.89 1.66 12.50
C VAL A 46 -10.78 1.63 11.26
N LEU A 47 -11.63 0.62 11.10
CA LEU A 47 -12.62 0.60 10.01
C LEU A 47 -13.63 1.74 10.15
N ASP A 48 -14.12 2.01 11.36
CA ASP A 48 -14.97 3.16 11.66
C ASP A 48 -14.25 4.49 11.36
N GLU A 49 -12.96 4.59 11.68
CA GLU A 49 -12.15 5.77 11.36
C GLU A 49 -12.01 5.98 9.84
N PHE A 50 -11.86 4.90 9.06
CA PHE A 50 -11.89 4.98 7.61
C PHE A 50 -13.27 5.40 7.09
N MET A 51 -14.37 4.95 7.69
CA MET A 51 -15.71 5.40 7.30
C MET A 51 -15.89 6.91 7.57
N LEU A 52 -15.40 7.39 8.71
CA LEU A 52 -15.38 8.82 9.00
C LEU A 52 -14.57 9.61 7.96
N CYS A 53 -13.45 9.06 7.48
CA CYS A 53 -12.69 9.66 6.39
C CYS A 53 -13.51 9.76 5.09
N ASP A 54 -14.30 8.72 4.76
CA ASP A 54 -15.19 8.75 3.58
C ASP A 54 -16.26 9.85 3.69
N ASP A 55 -16.85 10.01 4.88
CA ASP A 55 -17.87 11.03 5.16
C ASP A 55 -17.30 12.45 5.11
N GLN A 56 -16.05 12.63 5.54
CA GLN A 56 -15.35 13.92 5.52
C GLN A 56 -14.64 14.23 4.20
N GLY A 57 -14.68 13.32 3.21
CA GLY A 57 -14.03 13.50 1.93
C GLY A 57 -12.50 13.35 1.95
N LEU A 58 -11.95 12.66 2.95
CA LEU A 58 -10.52 12.35 3.08
C LEU A 58 -10.21 11.01 2.41
N ASN A 59 -9.28 11.01 1.45
CA ASN A 59 -8.85 9.76 0.82
C ASN A 59 -8.09 8.90 1.84
N VAL A 60 -8.14 7.58 1.66
CA VAL A 60 -7.54 6.63 2.62
C VAL A 60 -6.41 5.83 1.98
N VAL A 61 -5.40 5.52 2.80
CA VAL A 61 -4.29 4.65 2.44
C VAL A 61 -4.40 3.37 3.26
N ALA A 62 -4.60 2.25 2.57
CA ALA A 62 -4.54 0.91 3.17
C ALA A 62 -3.12 0.36 3.03
N ILE A 63 -2.58 -0.19 4.12
CA ILE A 63 -1.19 -0.68 4.17
C ILE A 63 -1.14 -2.15 4.58
N GLU A 64 0.04 -2.75 4.53
CA GLU A 64 0.31 -4.12 4.95
C GLU A 64 1.64 -4.19 5.71
N HIS A 65 1.66 -4.95 6.79
CA HIS A 65 2.86 -5.34 7.52
C HIS A 65 2.68 -6.77 8.03
N HIS A 66 3.76 -7.53 8.15
CA HIS A 66 3.72 -8.87 8.71
C HIS A 66 4.68 -9.02 9.89
N ALA A 67 4.36 -10.03 10.71
CA ALA A 67 5.15 -10.47 11.84
C ALA A 67 5.42 -9.41 12.95
N GLY A 68 4.86 -8.21 12.85
CA GLY A 68 5.07 -7.11 13.80
C GLY A 68 3.81 -6.61 14.48
N ILE A 69 3.98 -6.10 15.70
CA ILE A 69 2.90 -5.43 16.46
C ILE A 69 2.66 -3.98 16.03
N ASN A 70 3.53 -3.41 15.18
CA ASN A 70 3.35 -2.05 14.69
C ASN A 70 2.12 -1.91 13.80
N SER A 71 1.63 -3.02 13.23
CA SER A 71 0.42 -3.03 12.42
C SER A 71 -0.21 -4.42 12.39
N LEU A 72 -1.51 -4.47 12.71
CA LEU A 72 -2.32 -5.68 12.62
C LEU A 72 -2.75 -6.00 11.18
N PHE A 73 -2.53 -5.08 10.23
CA PHE A 73 -2.91 -5.27 8.83
C PHE A 73 -1.95 -6.23 8.10
N GLY A 74 -2.18 -7.54 8.26
CA GLY A 74 -1.38 -8.59 7.61
C GLY A 74 -1.84 -9.02 6.22
N ALA A 75 -3.04 -8.61 5.78
CA ALA A 75 -3.65 -9.04 4.54
C ALA A 75 -4.42 -7.90 3.87
N ASN A 76 -3.70 -7.03 3.19
CA ASN A 76 -4.27 -5.80 2.64
C ASN A 76 -5.36 -6.02 1.57
N PRO A 77 -5.31 -7.03 0.67
CA PRO A 77 -6.42 -7.30 -0.25
C PRO A 77 -7.77 -7.55 0.44
N LEU A 78 -7.78 -8.13 1.64
CA LEU A 78 -9.01 -8.34 2.42
C LEU A 78 -9.56 -7.00 2.93
N ILE A 79 -8.70 -6.15 3.49
CA ILE A 79 -9.06 -4.81 3.96
C ILE A 79 -9.57 -3.96 2.79
N LEU A 80 -8.91 -4.01 1.63
CA LEU A 80 -9.36 -3.33 0.42
C LEU A 80 -10.75 -3.78 -0.01
N GLY A 81 -11.08 -5.07 0.09
CA GLY A 81 -12.42 -5.57 -0.23
C GLY A 81 -13.51 -4.96 0.66
N ILE A 82 -13.24 -4.85 1.97
CA ILE A 82 -14.14 -4.21 2.94
C ILE A 82 -14.32 -2.74 2.59
N LEU A 83 -13.21 -1.99 2.46
CA LEU A 83 -13.24 -0.55 2.18
C LEU A 83 -13.88 -0.24 0.82
N ALA A 84 -13.55 -1.01 -0.22
CA ALA A 84 -14.13 -0.87 -1.55
C ALA A 84 -15.66 -1.01 -1.52
N ARG A 85 -16.18 -1.94 -0.71
CA ARG A 85 -17.62 -2.20 -0.59
C ARG A 85 -18.33 -1.20 0.32
N GLN A 86 -17.71 -0.72 1.38
CA GLN A 86 -18.34 0.18 2.35
C GLN A 86 -18.27 1.64 1.90
N MET A 87 -17.08 2.12 1.52
CA MET A 87 -16.86 3.52 1.13
C MET A 87 -17.51 3.84 -0.23
N ARG A 88 -17.89 5.10 -0.43
CA ARG A 88 -18.61 5.58 -1.62
C ARG A 88 -17.96 6.79 -2.28
N ASN A 89 -17.33 7.66 -1.51
CA ASN A 89 -17.03 9.02 -1.97
C ASN A 89 -15.55 9.19 -2.32
N VAL A 90 -14.65 8.64 -1.48
CA VAL A 90 -13.21 8.93 -1.57
C VAL A 90 -12.43 7.89 -2.35
N ARG A 91 -11.18 8.23 -2.69
CA ARG A 91 -10.23 7.29 -3.31
C ARG A 91 -9.56 6.45 -2.23
N ILE A 92 -9.22 5.22 -2.62
CA ILE A 92 -8.50 4.27 -1.78
C ILE A 92 -7.16 4.01 -2.45
N LEU A 93 -6.07 4.30 -1.77
CA LEU A 93 -4.73 3.93 -2.22
C LEU A 93 -4.30 2.72 -1.43
N SER A 94 -4.01 1.64 -2.13
CA SER A 94 -3.27 0.54 -1.54
C SER A 94 -1.78 0.85 -1.55
N MET A 95 -1.12 0.80 -0.40
CA MET A 95 0.35 0.82 -0.26
C MET A 95 0.81 -0.33 0.66
N GLY A 96 0.28 -1.52 0.42
CA GLY A 96 0.52 -2.66 1.32
C GLY A 96 1.24 -3.82 0.68
N THR A 97 0.76 -4.33 -0.45
CA THR A 97 1.16 -5.67 -0.89
C THR A 97 2.64 -5.74 -1.24
N LEU A 98 3.38 -6.49 -0.43
CA LEU A 98 4.81 -6.77 -0.61
C LEU A 98 5.01 -7.75 -1.76
N VAL A 99 4.84 -7.27 -2.99
CA VAL A 99 4.77 -8.09 -4.20
C VAL A 99 6.01 -8.97 -4.41
N SER A 100 7.17 -8.53 -3.94
CA SER A 100 8.40 -9.29 -4.07
C SER A 100 8.44 -10.56 -3.19
N LEU A 101 7.65 -10.60 -2.12
CA LEU A 101 7.46 -11.78 -1.26
C LEU A 101 6.35 -12.71 -1.75
N ARG A 102 5.50 -12.23 -2.67
CA ARG A 102 4.42 -13.07 -3.21
C ARG A 102 5.02 -14.09 -4.19
N LYS A 103 4.52 -15.32 -4.10
CA LYS A 103 4.92 -16.41 -5.00
C LYS A 103 4.35 -16.22 -6.39
N ASP A 104 3.12 -15.72 -6.46
CA ASP A 104 2.36 -15.55 -7.69
C ASP A 104 1.87 -14.09 -7.84
N PRO A 105 2.50 -13.30 -8.72
CA PRO A 105 2.06 -11.94 -9.02
C PRO A 105 0.77 -11.90 -9.85
N VAL A 106 0.41 -12.96 -10.58
CA VAL A 106 -0.86 -13.03 -11.30
C VAL A 106 -2.02 -13.06 -10.31
N ARG A 107 -1.87 -13.83 -9.22
CA ARG A 107 -2.84 -13.82 -8.12
C ARG A 107 -3.05 -12.42 -7.53
N VAL A 108 -1.96 -11.68 -7.34
CA VAL A 108 -2.03 -10.28 -6.88
C VAL A 108 -2.82 -9.42 -7.88
N ALA A 109 -2.56 -9.57 -9.18
CA ALA A 109 -3.32 -8.84 -10.20
C ALA A 109 -4.84 -9.14 -10.12
N GLU A 110 -5.24 -10.39 -9.93
CA GLU A 110 -6.66 -10.78 -9.78
C GLU A 110 -7.31 -10.19 -8.53
N GLU A 111 -6.61 -10.18 -7.40
CA GLU A 111 -7.07 -9.60 -6.14
C GLU A 111 -7.33 -8.10 -6.29
N TYR A 112 -6.37 -7.39 -6.86
CA TYR A 112 -6.48 -5.95 -7.11
C TYR A 112 -7.53 -5.60 -8.16
N ALA A 113 -7.65 -6.40 -9.22
CA ALA A 113 -8.66 -6.17 -10.23
C ALA A 113 -10.07 -6.40 -9.69
N THR A 114 -10.25 -7.44 -8.87
CA THR A 114 -11.50 -7.68 -8.14
C THR A 114 -11.83 -6.51 -7.20
N ALA A 115 -10.85 -6.05 -6.43
CA ALA A 115 -11.03 -4.90 -5.54
C ALA A 115 -11.40 -3.62 -6.32
N ASP A 116 -10.75 -3.36 -7.46
CA ASP A 116 -11.04 -2.19 -8.32
C ASP A 116 -12.46 -2.22 -8.89
N VAL A 117 -12.94 -3.40 -9.30
CA VAL A 117 -14.31 -3.60 -9.77
C VAL A 117 -15.32 -3.31 -8.65
N ILE A 118 -15.09 -3.83 -7.44
CA ILE A 118 -15.93 -3.54 -6.26
C ILE A 118 -15.90 -2.03 -5.93
N CYS A 119 -14.72 -1.43 -6.03
CA CYS A 119 -14.47 -0.02 -5.74
C CYS A 119 -15.03 0.93 -6.81
N ARG A 120 -15.47 0.39 -7.97
CA ARG A 120 -15.95 1.15 -9.14
C ARG A 120 -14.91 2.12 -9.68
N GLY A 121 -13.64 1.71 -9.72
CA GLY A 121 -12.55 2.52 -10.29
C GLY A 121 -12.00 3.63 -9.39
N ARG A 122 -12.31 3.62 -8.08
CA ARG A 122 -11.71 4.56 -7.10
C ARG A 122 -10.43 4.01 -6.46
N LEU A 123 -9.98 2.82 -6.85
CA LEU A 123 -8.79 2.18 -6.30
C LEU A 123 -7.53 2.66 -7.02
N GLU A 124 -6.52 2.99 -6.24
CA GLU A 124 -5.15 3.20 -6.68
C GLU A 124 -4.25 2.13 -6.11
N ILE A 125 -3.29 1.69 -6.91
CA ILE A 125 -2.46 0.54 -6.60
C ILE A 125 -1.03 1.02 -6.45
N GLY A 126 -0.53 0.93 -5.23
CA GLY A 126 0.86 1.12 -4.86
C GLY A 126 1.48 -0.21 -4.43
N PHE A 127 2.64 -0.52 -4.98
CA PHE A 127 3.44 -1.65 -4.53
C PHE A 127 4.59 -1.17 -3.66
N VAL A 128 4.89 -1.97 -2.64
CA VAL A 128 5.97 -1.69 -1.68
C VAL A 128 6.98 -2.83 -1.78
N LYS A 129 8.26 -2.46 -1.77
CA LYS A 129 9.35 -3.43 -1.69
C LYS A 129 9.47 -3.94 -0.27
N SER A 130 9.63 -5.24 -0.09
CA SER A 130 9.85 -5.83 1.23
C SER A 130 11.07 -5.25 1.96
N GLY A 131 10.89 -5.00 3.26
CA GLY A 131 11.97 -4.67 4.20
C GLY A 131 12.71 -5.92 4.69
N GLY A 132 13.87 -5.73 5.31
CA GLY A 132 14.73 -6.85 5.73
C GLY A 132 14.07 -7.81 6.75
N THR A 133 13.29 -7.27 7.69
CA THR A 133 12.56 -8.09 8.69
C THR A 133 11.53 -9.00 8.02
N GLU A 134 10.72 -8.44 7.12
CA GLU A 134 9.70 -9.17 6.36
C GLU A 134 10.30 -10.27 5.48
N MET A 135 11.48 -9.99 4.91
CA MET A 135 12.20 -10.96 4.09
C MET A 135 12.75 -12.11 4.93
N ALA A 136 13.30 -11.81 6.11
CA ALA A 136 13.76 -12.83 7.04
C ALA A 136 12.60 -13.73 7.48
N SER A 137 11.46 -13.15 7.86
CA SER A 137 10.27 -13.92 8.26
C SER A 137 9.70 -14.79 7.13
N ASN A 138 9.87 -14.39 5.87
CA ASN A 138 9.40 -15.13 4.70
C ASN A 138 10.47 -16.01 4.03
N ASN A 139 11.67 -16.14 4.61
CA ASN A 139 12.81 -16.83 3.99
C ASN A 139 13.10 -16.36 2.55
N ALA A 140 12.91 -15.06 2.29
CA ALA A 140 13.07 -14.49 0.96
C ALA A 140 14.53 -14.14 0.67
N ASN A 141 14.98 -14.42 -0.56
CA ASN A 141 16.34 -14.12 -0.98
C ASN A 141 16.57 -12.60 -1.12
N PRO A 142 17.52 -12.01 -0.37
CA PRO A 142 17.80 -10.58 -0.44
C PRO A 142 18.51 -10.12 -1.72
N VAL A 143 19.27 -11.00 -2.36
CA VAL A 143 20.15 -10.63 -3.49
C VAL A 143 19.33 -10.18 -4.70
N ASN A 144 18.30 -10.94 -5.06
CA ASN A 144 17.52 -10.70 -6.27
C ASN A 144 16.18 -9.98 -6.01
N ASN A 145 15.95 -9.50 -4.79
CA ASN A 145 14.65 -8.97 -4.38
C ASN A 145 14.20 -7.74 -5.19
N VAL A 146 15.14 -6.89 -5.61
CA VAL A 146 14.81 -5.70 -6.41
C VAL A 146 14.44 -6.07 -7.85
N GLU A 147 15.17 -7.00 -8.47
CA GLU A 147 14.84 -7.49 -9.81
C GLU A 147 13.48 -8.21 -9.81
N ARG A 148 13.28 -9.11 -8.84
CA ARG A 148 12.01 -9.80 -8.61
C ARG A 148 10.84 -8.82 -8.38
N TYR A 149 11.06 -7.75 -7.62
CA TYR A 149 10.05 -6.72 -7.37
C TYR A 149 9.60 -6.03 -8.66
N TRP A 150 10.55 -5.58 -9.49
CA TRP A 150 10.21 -4.89 -10.74
C TRP A 150 9.58 -5.84 -11.77
N GLU A 151 10.10 -7.06 -11.91
CA GLU A 151 9.51 -8.06 -12.80
C GLU A 151 8.06 -8.37 -12.41
N ALA A 152 7.78 -8.49 -11.11
CA ALA A 152 6.42 -8.70 -10.63
C ALA A 152 5.49 -7.52 -10.96
N ILE A 153 5.96 -6.28 -10.82
CA ILE A 153 5.17 -5.09 -11.19
C ILE A 153 4.88 -5.06 -12.68
N ASP A 154 5.85 -5.38 -13.53
CA ASP A 154 5.66 -5.39 -14.98
C ASP A 154 4.65 -6.47 -15.39
N LEU A 155 4.75 -7.67 -14.79
CA LEU A 155 3.77 -8.74 -14.99
C LEU A 155 2.37 -8.34 -14.53
N ILE A 156 2.22 -7.78 -13.32
CA ILE A 156 0.92 -7.31 -12.82
C ILE A 156 0.36 -6.22 -13.72
N ARG A 157 1.17 -5.24 -14.08
CA ARG A 157 0.75 -4.14 -14.95
C ARG A 157 0.27 -4.67 -16.30
N LYS A 158 1.01 -5.61 -16.90
CA LYS A 158 0.58 -6.26 -18.15
C LYS A 158 -0.73 -7.03 -17.93
N ALA A 159 -0.85 -7.79 -16.85
CA ALA A 159 -2.06 -8.53 -16.50
C ALA A 159 -3.30 -7.62 -16.33
N LEU A 160 -3.14 -6.43 -15.76
CA LEU A 160 -4.21 -5.46 -15.54
C LEU A 160 -4.58 -4.61 -16.77
N THR A 161 -3.72 -4.57 -17.79
CA THR A 161 -3.90 -3.67 -18.96
C THR A 161 -4.07 -4.40 -20.29
N HIS A 162 -3.63 -5.65 -20.41
CA HIS A 162 -3.75 -6.43 -21.63
C HIS A 162 -5.20 -6.89 -21.85
N GLN A 163 -5.74 -6.65 -23.04
CA GLN A 163 -7.15 -6.93 -23.37
C GLN A 163 -7.32 -7.94 -24.50
N ASP A 164 -6.25 -8.27 -25.23
CA ASP A 164 -6.31 -9.05 -26.47
C ASP A 164 -6.35 -10.58 -26.25
N GLY A 165 -6.67 -11.02 -25.02
CA GLY A 165 -6.77 -12.43 -24.63
C GLY A 165 -5.66 -12.88 -23.66
N PRO A 166 -5.47 -14.19 -23.48
CA PRO A 166 -4.41 -14.71 -22.61
C PRO A 166 -3.03 -14.48 -23.23
N PHE A 167 -2.07 -14.07 -22.40
CA PHE A 167 -0.67 -13.94 -22.81
C PHE A 167 0.24 -14.84 -21.96
N SER A 168 1.41 -15.17 -22.52
CA SER A 168 2.50 -15.84 -21.78
C SER A 168 3.51 -14.83 -21.23
N TRP A 169 4.12 -15.20 -20.11
CA TRP A 169 5.20 -14.45 -19.46
C TRP A 169 6.36 -15.38 -19.18
N GLU A 170 7.52 -15.08 -19.75
CA GLU A 170 8.77 -15.78 -19.50
C GLU A 170 9.79 -14.76 -18.99
N GLY A 171 9.87 -14.63 -17.67
CA GLY A 171 10.84 -13.77 -16.99
C GLY A 171 11.88 -14.57 -16.22
N LYS A 172 12.78 -13.85 -15.54
CA LYS A 172 13.87 -14.45 -14.76
C LYS A 172 13.35 -15.04 -13.45
N HIS A 173 12.31 -14.44 -12.88
CA HIS A 173 11.76 -14.80 -11.59
C HIS A 173 10.38 -15.44 -11.66
N PHE A 174 9.60 -15.14 -12.70
CA PHE A 174 8.25 -15.65 -12.89
C PHE A 174 8.07 -16.22 -14.29
N THR A 175 7.36 -17.34 -14.38
CA THR A 175 7.00 -17.97 -15.65
C THR A 175 5.55 -18.39 -15.61
N HIS A 176 4.76 -17.91 -16.57
CA HIS A 176 3.34 -18.22 -16.70
C HIS A 176 2.99 -18.48 -18.17
N ARG A 177 2.30 -19.60 -18.43
CA ARG A 177 1.87 -19.94 -19.79
C ARG A 177 0.65 -19.16 -20.25
N HIS A 178 -0.32 -18.98 -19.35
CA HIS A 178 -1.58 -18.29 -19.63
C HIS A 178 -1.89 -17.32 -18.49
N VAL A 179 -1.79 -16.03 -18.76
CA VAL A 179 -2.15 -14.95 -17.84
C VAL A 179 -3.37 -14.24 -18.40
N PHE A 180 -4.48 -14.31 -17.67
CA PHE A 180 -5.74 -13.67 -18.06
C PHE A 180 -6.64 -13.43 -16.85
N PRO A 181 -6.48 -12.31 -16.12
CA PRO A 181 -7.42 -11.93 -15.08
C PRO A 181 -8.80 -11.65 -15.70
N ARG A 182 -9.82 -12.40 -15.30
CA ARG A 182 -11.21 -12.27 -15.82
C ARG A 182 -11.86 -10.95 -15.40
N SER A 183 -11.53 -10.48 -14.21
CA SER A 183 -11.91 -9.16 -13.71
C SER A 183 -10.98 -8.13 -14.36
N ALA A 184 -11.40 -7.48 -15.45
CA ALA A 184 -10.64 -6.36 -15.99
C ALA A 184 -10.87 -5.12 -15.11
N PRO A 185 -9.83 -4.45 -14.59
CA PRO A 185 -10.02 -3.28 -13.74
C PRO A 185 -10.69 -2.13 -14.52
N ILE A 186 -11.62 -1.43 -13.87
CA ILE A 186 -12.32 -0.25 -14.41
C ILE A 186 -11.33 0.92 -14.56
N THR A 187 -10.37 1.03 -13.64
CA THR A 187 -9.38 2.11 -13.63
C THR A 187 -8.50 2.07 -14.88
N SER A 188 -8.12 0.89 -15.39
CA SER A 188 -7.32 0.78 -16.64
C SER A 188 -8.08 1.23 -17.89
N ARG A 189 -9.42 1.32 -17.82
CA ARG A 189 -10.29 1.74 -18.92
C ARG A 189 -10.60 3.23 -18.94
N THR A 190 -10.49 3.92 -17.80
CA THR A 190 -11.04 5.28 -17.63
C THR A 190 -10.02 6.33 -17.18
N ARG A 191 -8.92 5.95 -16.53
CA ARG A 191 -7.84 6.88 -16.12
C ARG A 191 -6.47 6.27 -16.39
N ARG A 192 -5.49 7.14 -16.65
CA ARG A 192 -4.07 6.76 -16.69
C ARG A 192 -3.73 6.14 -15.33
N SER A 193 -3.51 4.84 -15.28
CA SER A 193 -3.27 4.10 -14.03
C SER A 193 -2.13 4.76 -13.23
N SER A 194 -2.44 5.31 -12.06
CA SER A 194 -1.42 5.74 -11.10
C SER A 194 -0.93 4.50 -10.36
N THR A 195 -0.08 3.72 -11.01
CA THR A 195 0.70 2.69 -10.30
C THR A 195 1.80 3.40 -9.54
N TRP A 196 1.73 3.33 -8.21
CA TRP A 196 2.75 3.90 -7.33
C TRP A 196 3.78 2.82 -6.98
N ALA A 197 5.06 3.18 -6.95
CA ALA A 197 6.12 2.28 -6.56
C ALA A 197 7.04 3.01 -5.58
N THR A 198 7.34 2.40 -4.44
CA THR A 198 8.30 2.99 -3.49
C THR A 198 9.70 3.00 -4.11
N PRO A 199 10.38 4.16 -4.22
CA PRO A 199 11.70 4.24 -4.81
C PRO A 199 12.77 3.53 -3.96
N THR A 200 13.79 2.94 -4.61
CA THR A 200 15.02 2.49 -3.94
C THR A 200 15.98 3.67 -3.76
N ARG A 201 16.93 3.58 -2.81
CA ARG A 201 17.83 4.66 -2.33
C ARG A 201 18.47 5.59 -3.39
N ARG A 202 18.60 5.20 -4.66
CA ARG A 202 19.05 6.11 -5.75
C ARG A 202 18.01 7.15 -6.20
N ALA A 203 16.74 6.95 -5.87
CA ALA A 203 15.65 7.88 -6.11
C ALA A 203 15.17 8.60 -4.82
N CYS A 204 15.91 8.48 -3.72
CA CYS A 204 15.60 9.17 -2.46
C CYS A 204 15.84 10.69 -2.50
N ALA A 205 16.70 11.18 -3.40
CA ALA A 205 17.03 12.62 -3.47
C ALA A 205 15.82 13.50 -3.88
N SER A 206 14.80 12.93 -4.51
CA SER A 206 13.56 13.62 -4.89
C SER A 206 12.33 13.20 -4.06
N ALA A 207 12.49 12.24 -3.14
CA ALA A 207 11.42 11.69 -2.28
C ALA A 207 11.62 12.02 -0.79
N ALA A 208 12.42 13.05 -0.48
CA ALA A 208 12.77 13.47 0.88
C ALA A 208 11.59 14.01 1.72
N SER A 209 10.36 13.99 1.21
CA SER A 209 9.14 14.34 1.95
C SER A 209 8.41 13.14 2.58
N PHE A 210 8.96 11.92 2.47
CA PHE A 210 8.31 10.68 2.95
C PHE A 210 8.81 10.13 4.30
N SER A 211 9.71 10.82 5.00
CA SER A 211 10.12 10.44 6.37
C SER A 211 9.69 11.49 7.38
N GLY A 212 8.50 11.31 7.97
CA GLY A 212 8.13 11.99 9.20
C GLY A 212 9.00 11.45 10.33
N SER A 213 10.02 12.21 10.72
CA SER A 213 10.79 12.00 11.94
C SER A 213 9.88 12.18 13.14
N SER A 214 9.68 11.12 13.92
CA SER A 214 9.13 11.19 15.27
C SER A 214 10.02 12.08 16.15
N THR A 215 9.58 13.31 16.38
CA THR A 215 10.11 14.18 17.44
C THR A 215 8.97 14.50 18.41
N PRO A 216 9.19 14.38 19.73
CA PRO A 216 8.13 14.58 20.72
C PRO A 216 7.90 16.08 20.90
N ALA A 217 6.78 16.59 20.39
CA ALA A 217 6.41 17.99 20.58
C ALA A 217 5.49 18.14 21.82
N SER A 218 6.04 18.85 22.80
CA SER A 218 5.36 19.48 23.92
C SER A 218 4.15 20.33 23.46
N SER A 219 3.12 20.34 24.30
CA SER A 219 1.82 20.97 24.06
C SER A 219 1.87 22.50 24.07
N PRO A 220 0.94 23.15 23.34
CA PRO A 220 0.07 24.12 24.02
C PRO A 220 -1.42 23.99 23.64
N ARG A 221 -2.24 24.39 24.60
CA ARG A 221 -3.71 24.32 24.65
C ARG A 221 -4.37 25.20 23.57
N LEU A 222 -5.44 24.70 22.97
CA LEU A 222 -6.44 25.52 22.28
C LEU A 222 -7.85 25.08 22.71
N SER A 223 -8.66 26.07 23.06
CA SER A 223 -9.98 25.98 23.66
C SER A 223 -11.12 25.96 22.64
N THR A 224 -12.21 25.24 22.98
CA THR A 224 -13.61 25.41 22.54
C THR A 224 -13.93 25.17 21.05
N ARG A 225 -15.03 24.51 20.62
CA ARG A 225 -16.29 24.05 21.23
C ARG A 225 -16.95 23.02 20.27
N SER A 226 -17.64 22.02 20.84
CA SER A 226 -18.96 21.44 20.44
C SER A 226 -19.16 20.98 18.98
N SER A 227 -19.61 19.78 18.61
CA SER A 227 -20.39 18.73 19.30
C SER A 227 -20.43 17.47 18.42
N CYS A 228 -19.66 16.43 18.76
CA CYS A 228 -19.95 15.02 18.40
C CYS A 228 -19.04 14.03 19.15
N LEU A 229 -18.63 14.37 20.39
CA LEU A 229 -17.58 13.67 21.13
C LEU A 229 -18.09 12.90 22.37
N ALA A 230 -19.33 12.38 22.32
CA ALA A 230 -19.89 11.66 23.46
C ALA A 230 -19.48 10.17 23.57
N ARG A 231 -18.69 9.62 22.63
CA ARG A 231 -18.20 8.23 22.70
C ARG A 231 -16.68 8.04 22.73
N CYS A 232 -15.90 9.11 22.72
CA CYS A 232 -14.43 9.03 22.77
C CYS A 232 -13.91 9.37 24.18
N ARG A 233 -14.24 8.53 25.17
CA ARG A 233 -13.54 8.53 26.46
C ARG A 233 -12.50 7.41 26.46
N ARG A 234 -11.25 7.77 26.15
CA ARG A 234 -10.02 7.32 26.85
C ARG A 234 -8.81 7.93 26.13
N ASN A 235 -8.03 8.69 26.90
CA ASN A 235 -6.67 9.14 26.56
C ASN A 235 -5.85 7.93 26.08
N ARG A 236 -5.57 7.84 24.78
CA ARG A 236 -4.67 6.82 24.18
C ARG A 236 -3.75 7.53 23.19
N PRO A 237 -2.43 7.30 23.19
CA PRO A 237 -1.52 7.89 22.20
C PRO A 237 -1.81 7.25 20.83
N ARG A 238 -2.37 8.03 19.90
CA ARG A 238 -2.68 7.57 18.53
C ARG A 238 -1.45 7.75 17.64
N CYS A 239 -1.06 6.70 16.93
CA CYS A 239 -0.05 6.77 15.85
C CYS A 239 -0.78 6.94 14.50
N SER A 240 -1.36 8.12 14.27
CA SER A 240 -2.08 8.47 13.04
C SER A 240 -1.28 9.51 12.26
N THR A 241 -1.09 9.33 10.95
CA THR A 241 -0.36 10.28 10.10
C THR A 241 -1.24 10.78 8.97
N VAL A 242 -1.34 12.10 8.81
CA VAL A 242 -1.97 12.75 7.65
C VAL A 242 -0.88 13.10 6.65
N VAL A 243 -0.88 12.48 5.47
CA VAL A 243 0.13 12.72 4.44
C VAL A 243 -0.43 13.68 3.40
N ARG A 244 0.32 14.76 3.13
CA ARG A 244 -0.01 15.77 2.10
C ARG A 244 0.81 15.48 0.84
N HIS A 245 0.15 15.29 -0.31
CA HIS A 245 0.84 15.04 -1.58
C HIS A 245 0.72 16.20 -2.58
N ALA A 246 1.85 16.53 -3.19
CA ALA A 246 1.93 17.34 -4.41
C ALA A 246 2.02 16.39 -5.63
N ARG A 247 1.27 16.70 -6.69
CA ARG A 247 1.30 15.92 -7.93
C ARG A 247 2.72 15.90 -8.53
N PRO A 248 3.21 14.77 -9.05
CA PRO A 248 4.46 14.77 -9.80
C PRO A 248 4.29 15.59 -11.09
N PRO A 249 5.31 16.39 -11.50
CA PRO A 249 5.24 17.13 -12.75
C PRO A 249 5.17 16.16 -13.95
N PRO A 250 4.46 16.53 -15.03
CA PRO A 250 4.41 15.71 -16.23
C PRO A 250 5.83 15.49 -16.78
N ARG A 251 6.19 14.23 -17.07
CA ARG A 251 7.46 13.92 -17.74
C ARG A 251 7.47 14.60 -19.10
N ALA A 252 8.47 15.45 -19.33
CA ALA A 252 8.76 16.04 -20.64
C ALA A 252 8.93 14.93 -21.68
N ASP A 253 8.18 15.03 -22.77
CA ASP A 253 8.24 14.15 -23.92
C ASP A 253 9.64 14.29 -24.56
N ARG A 254 10.49 13.28 -24.39
CA ARG A 254 11.78 13.24 -25.09
C ARG A 254 11.47 12.93 -26.55
N GLY A 255 11.45 13.99 -27.37
CA GLY A 255 11.16 13.94 -28.79
C GLY A 255 11.88 12.79 -29.50
N ARG A 256 11.09 12.00 -30.23
CA ARG A 256 11.58 11.10 -31.28
C ARG A 256 12.27 11.93 -32.35
N SER A 257 13.59 11.97 -32.34
CA SER A 257 14.36 12.40 -33.49
C SER A 257 14.18 11.37 -34.62
N ARG A 258 13.42 11.74 -35.64
CA ARG A 258 13.30 10.98 -36.90
C ARG A 258 14.68 10.93 -37.58
N GLN A 259 15.34 9.77 -37.55
CA GLN A 259 16.41 9.49 -38.52
C GLN A 259 15.76 9.22 -39.88
N ARG A 260 15.86 10.20 -40.79
CA ARG A 260 15.59 10.01 -42.21
C ARG A 260 16.76 9.24 -42.82
N ALA A 261 16.48 8.05 -43.36
CA ALA A 261 17.39 7.35 -44.25
C ALA A 261 17.68 8.22 -45.48
N ARG A 262 18.96 8.48 -45.75
CA ARG A 262 19.45 9.02 -47.02
C ARG A 262 19.90 7.86 -47.89
N THR A 263 19.17 7.62 -48.97
CA THR A 263 19.59 6.78 -50.11
C THR A 263 20.73 7.50 -50.86
N PRO A 264 21.84 6.86 -51.22
CA PRO A 264 22.81 7.46 -52.14
C PRO A 264 22.30 7.31 -53.59
N ARG A 265 22.35 8.41 -54.34
CA ARG A 265 22.27 8.40 -55.81
C ARG A 265 23.70 8.51 -56.36
N ARG A 266 23.95 7.66 -57.35
CA ARG A 266 25.12 7.53 -58.24
C ARG A 266 26.34 6.86 -57.62
#